data_AF-A0A2H0HHY9-F1
#
_entry.id   AF-A0A2H0HHY9-F1
#
_cell.length_a   1.000
_cell.length_b   1.000
_cell.length_c   1.000
_cell.angle_alpha   90.00
_cell.angle_beta   90.00
_cell.angle_gamma   90.00
#
_symmetry.space_group_name_H-M   'P 1'
#
loop_
_entity.id
_entity.type
_entity.pdbx_description
1 polymer ?
#
loop_
_entity_poly.entity_id
_entity_poly.type
_entity_poly.pdbx_seq_one_letter_code
_entity_poly.pdbx_strand_id
1 'polypeptide(L)' 'MQTKDLIQEIKRLPLTKRFYVVEETIKSIKKEEMQHQMELAANELYEDYVNDKELTAFTSLDFENFYETK' A
#
# COMPACT_ATOMS: atom_id res chain seq x y z
N MET A 1 -5.33 24.70 -15.63
CA MET A 1 -6.57 23.90 -15.64
C MET A 1 -7.20 24.01 -14.27
N GLN A 2 -8.42 24.55 -14.17
CA GLN A 2 -9.18 24.53 -12.93
C GLN A 2 -9.95 23.21 -12.83
N THR A 3 -10.24 22.74 -11.62
CA THR A 3 -11.02 21.51 -11.38
C THR A 3 -12.36 21.51 -12.11
N LYS A 4 -12.94 22.71 -12.30
CA LYS A 4 -14.17 22.92 -13.08
C LYS A 4 -14.01 22.54 -14.56
N ASP A 5 -12.87 22.84 -15.16
CA ASP A 5 -12.57 22.52 -16.57
C ASP A 5 -12.48 21.00 -16.76
N LEU A 6 -11.81 20.31 -15.83
CA LEU A 6 -11.66 18.85 -15.85
C LEU A 6 -13.01 18.13 -15.70
N ILE A 7 -13.90 18.65 -14.85
CA ILE A 7 -15.27 18.13 -14.71
C ILE A 7 -16.07 18.34 -16.01
N GLN A 8 -15.91 19.49 -16.68
CA GLN A 8 -16.56 19.71 -17.98
C GLN A 8 -16.06 18.72 -19.04
N GLU A 9 -14.75 18.45 -19.10
CA GLU A 9 -14.20 17.49 -20.05
C GLU A 9 -14.69 16.06 -19.77
N ILE A 10 -14.76 15.63 -18.50
CA ILE A 10 -15.32 14.32 -18.14
C ILE A 10 -16.79 14.22 -18.59
N LYS A 11 -17.58 15.30 -18.45
CA LYS A 11 -18.98 15.32 -18.91
C LYS A 11 -19.12 15.19 -20.43
N ARG A 12 -18.14 15.64 -21.21
CA ARG A 12 -18.11 15.51 -22.68
C ARG A 12 -17.80 14.09 -23.14
N LEU A 13 -17.31 13.22 -22.26
CA LEU A 13 -17.00 11.84 -22.61
C LEU A 13 -18.24 10.97 -22.84
N PRO A 14 -18.15 9.94 -23.72
CA PRO A 14 -19.15 8.89 -23.82
C PRO A 14 -19.44 8.26 -22.45
N LEU A 15 -20.67 7.79 -22.25
CA LEU A 15 -21.14 7.25 -20.97
C LEU A 15 -20.22 6.13 -20.43
N THR A 16 -19.76 5.23 -21.30
CA THR A 16 -18.83 4.14 -20.95
C THR A 16 -17.51 4.66 -20.37
N LYS A 17 -16.94 5.72 -20.96
CA LYS A 17 -15.71 6.34 -20.46
C LYS A 17 -15.94 7.09 -19.14
N ARG A 18 -17.12 7.66 -18.92
CA ARG A 18 -17.48 8.27 -17.63
C ARG A 18 -17.54 7.23 -16.52
N PHE A 19 -18.13 6.07 -16.77
CA PHE A 19 -18.13 4.96 -15.81
C PHE A 19 -16.71 4.47 -15.51
N TYR A 20 -15.86 4.32 -16.54
CA TYR A 20 -14.47 3.95 -16.36
C TYR A 20 -13.71 4.93 -15.44
N VAL A 21 -13.87 6.25 -15.66
CA VAL A 21 -13.24 7.26 -14.80
C VAL A 21 -13.69 7.13 -13.35
N VAL A 22 -14.99 6.91 -13.11
CA VAL A 22 -15.52 6.70 -11.74
C VAL A 22 -14.92 5.45 -11.10
N GLU A 23 -14.85 4.34 -11.84
CA GLU A 23 -14.29 3.08 -11.34
C GLU A 23 -12.81 3.24 -10.96
N GLU A 24 -12.01 3.82 -11.84
CA GLU A 24 -10.58 4.04 -11.59
C GLU A 24 -10.35 5.01 -10.43
N THR A 25 -11.21 6.03 -10.28
CA THR A 25 -11.15 6.96 -9.14
C THR A 25 -11.45 6.23 -7.83
N ILE A 26 -12.44 5.34 -7.80
CA ILE A 26 -12.74 4.54 -6.60
C ILE A 26 -11.59 3.59 -6.27
N LYS A 27 -10.98 2.96 -7.29
CA LYS A 27 -9.81 2.08 -7.11
C LYS A 27 -8.62 2.83 -6.54
N SER A 28 -8.34 4.05 -7.01
CA SER A 28 -7.21 4.83 -6.51
C SER A 28 -7.41 5.20 -5.04
N ILE A 29 -8.60 5.66 -4.66
CA ILE A 29 -8.94 5.99 -3.26
C ILE A 29 -8.79 4.76 -2.36
N LYS A 30 -9.29 3.60 -2.78
CA LYS A 30 -9.13 2.34 -2.01
C LYS A 30 -7.66 1.94 -1.85
N LYS A 31 -6.85 2.15 -2.89
CA LYS A 31 -5.42 1.83 -2.85
C LYS A 31 -4.67 2.73 -1.88
N GLU A 32 -4.96 4.02 -1.89
CA GLU A 32 -4.38 4.99 -0.94
C GLU A 32 -4.72 4.62 0.50
N GLU A 33 -6.00 4.32 0.78
CA GLU A 33 -6.43 3.87 2.11
C GLU A 33 -5.72 2.58 2.53
N MET A 34 -5.62 1.59 1.64
CA MET A 34 -4.94 0.33 1.94
C MET A 34 -3.45 0.54 2.24
N GLN A 35 -2.78 1.42 1.51
CA GLN A 35 -1.38 1.77 1.76
C GLN A 35 -1.23 2.46 3.13
N HIS A 36 -2.13 3.38 3.46
CA HIS A 36 -2.11 4.07 4.74
C HIS A 36 -2.34 3.10 5.92
N GLN A 37 -3.31 2.19 5.81
CA GLN A 37 -3.55 1.17 6.84
C GLN A 37 -2.36 0.23 7.00
N MET A 38 -1.69 -0.14 5.90
CA MET A 38 -0.49 -0.97 5.95
C MET A 38 0.68 -0.25 6.62
N GLU A 39 0.85 1.05 6.38
CA GLU A 39 1.84 1.88 7.06
C GLU A 39 1.55 1.97 8.56
N LEU A 40 0.30 2.21 8.97
CA LEU A 40 -0.09 2.23 10.37
C LEU A 40 0.19 0.90 11.07
N ALA A 41 -0.21 -0.22 10.45
CA ALA A 41 0.04 -1.54 11.00
C ALA A 41 1.55 -1.84 11.12
N ALA A 42 2.36 -1.41 10.13
CA ALA A 42 3.81 -1.56 10.20
C ALA A 42 4.42 -0.72 11.32
N ASN A 43 3.96 0.52 11.52
CA ASN A 43 4.43 1.38 12.61
C ASN A 43 4.02 0.86 13.99
N GLU A 44 2.81 0.30 14.12
CA GLU A 44 2.35 -0.32 15.37
C GLU A 44 3.20 -1.54 15.72
N LEU A 45 3.45 -2.43 14.75
CA LEU A 45 4.30 -3.60 14.94
C LEU A 45 5.76 -3.26 15.15
N TYR A 46 6.26 -2.15 14.59
CA TYR A 46 7.67 -1.78 14.68
C TYR A 46 8.16 -1.69 16.13
N GLU A 47 7.36 -1.06 17.01
CA GLU A 47 7.69 -0.96 18.43
C GLU A 47 7.75 -2.33 19.10
N ASP A 48 6.87 -3.26 18.75
CA ASP A 48 6.88 -4.62 19.28
C ASP A 48 8.14 -5.37 18.82
N TYR A 49 8.52 -5.28 17.55
CA TYR A 49 9.75 -5.90 17.04
C TYR A 49 11.04 -5.32 17.65
N VAL A 50 11.05 -4.04 18.03
CA VAL A 50 12.20 -3.40 18.67
C VAL A 50 12.33 -3.82 20.14
N ASN A 51 11.20 -3.91 20.84
CA ASN A 51 11.20 -4.09 22.30
C ASN A 51 11.10 -5.57 22.72
N ASP A 52 10.47 -6.43 21.90
CA ASP A 52 10.32 -7.86 22.16
C ASP A 52 11.40 -8.68 21.44
N LYS A 53 12.32 -9.24 22.23
CA LYS A 53 13.41 -10.10 21.73
C LYS A 53 12.93 -11.48 21.30
N GLU A 54 11.74 -11.92 21.70
CA GLU A 54 11.17 -13.19 21.22
C GLU A 54 10.73 -13.09 19.75
N LEU A 55 10.22 -11.92 19.32
CA LEU A 55 9.81 -11.67 17.92
C LEU A 55 10.99 -11.68 16.94
N THR A 56 12.21 -11.42 17.42
CA THR A 56 13.44 -11.40 16.60
C THR A 56 14.43 -12.52 16.96
N ALA A 57 14.01 -13.48 17.79
CA ALA A 57 14.90 -14.51 18.34
C ALA A 57 15.64 -15.34 17.27
N PHE A 58 15.03 -15.52 16.10
CA PHE A 58 15.60 -16.29 15.00
C PHE A 58 16.31 -15.44 13.94
N THR A 59 16.16 -14.11 13.97
CA THR A 59 16.82 -13.19 13.02
C THR A 59 18.35 -13.27 13.11
N SER A 60 18.87 -13.71 14.26
CA SER A 60 20.30 -13.95 14.45
C SER A 60 20.84 -15.11 13.61
N LEU A 61 19.99 -16.12 13.34
CA LEU A 61 20.35 -17.32 12.58
C LEU A 61 20.41 -17.06 11.07
N ASP A 62 19.69 -16.04 10.58
CA ASP A 62 19.68 -15.67 9.15
C ASP A 62 21.07 -15.24 8.64
N PHE A 63 21.93 -14.75 9.54
CA PHE A 63 23.29 -14.32 9.22
C PHE A 63 24.36 -15.38 9.50
N GLU A 64 23.97 -16.57 9.97
CA GLU A 64 24.90 -17.68 10.15
C GLU A 64 25.25 -18.30 8.78
N ASN A 65 26.53 -18.59 8.56
CA ASN A 65 26.96 -19.32 7.37
C ASN A 65 26.37 -20.73 7.42
N PHE A 66 25.35 -20.98 6.60
CA PHE A 66 24.78 -22.31 6.45
C PHE A 66 25.87 -23.26 5.94
N TYR A 67 26.29 -24.21 6.78
CA TYR A 67 27.20 -25.27 6.37
C TYR A 67 26.42 -26.30 5.55
N GLU A 68 26.19 -26.00 4.28
CA GLU A 68 25.67 -26.97 3.33
C GLU A 68 26.71 -28.10 3.20
N THR A 69 26.35 -29.28 3.70
CA THR A 69 27.25 -30.45 3.69
C THR A 69 27.37 -30.94 2.25
N LYS A 70 28.60 -31.02 1.72
CA LYS A 70 28.89 -31.51 0.36
C LYS A 70 28.57 -33.00 0.19
#